data_AF-A0A497BAW6-F1
#
_entry.id   AF-A0A497BAW6-F1
#
_cell.length_a   1.000
_cell.length_b   1.000
_cell.length_c   1.000
_cell.angle_alpha   90.00
_cell.angle_beta   90.00
_cell.angle_gamma   90.00
#
_symmetry.space_group_name_H-M   'P 1'
#
loop_
_entity.id
_entity.type
_entity.pdbx_description
1 polymer ?
#
loop_
_entity_poly.entity_id
_entity_poly.type
_entity_poly.pdbx_seq_one_letter_code
_entity_poly.pdbx_strand_id
1 'polypeptide(L)' 'MTWKFWVEIGIRILGALVRLLSPEIRKVMEDLMVEWYEKAKQTDNPWDDYLVELVAQLLGVELPE' A
#
# COMPACT_ATOMS: atom_id res chain seq x y z
N MET A 1 11.25 28.66 6.85
CA MET A 1 10.90 27.25 6.56
C MET A 1 10.42 27.15 5.14
N THR A 2 11.07 26.34 4.30
CA THR A 2 10.74 26.18 2.87
C THR A 2 9.94 24.89 2.67
N TRP A 3 9.15 24.81 1.59
CA TRP A 3 8.39 23.61 1.21
C TRP A 3 9.24 22.32 1.19
N LYS A 4 10.51 22.44 0.77
CA LYS A 4 11.49 21.34 0.74
C LYS A 4 11.71 20.69 2.11
N PHE A 5 11.64 21.46 3.20
CA PHE A 5 11.82 20.97 4.57
C PHE A 5 10.69 20.04 5.00
N TRP A 6 9.44 20.40 4.70
CA TRP A 6 8.28 19.55 4.99
C TRP A 6 8.28 18.27 4.16
N VAL A 7 8.74 18.34 2.91
CA VAL A 7 8.91 17.18 2.04
C VAL A 7 9.99 16.23 2.58
N GLU A 8 11.15 16.75 3.00
CA GLU A 8 12.21 15.92 3.60
C GLU A 8 11.77 15.23 4.89
N ILE A 9 11.01 15.94 5.74
CA ILE A 9 10.44 15.36 6.97
C ILE A 9 9.43 14.26 6.61
N GLY A 10 8.52 14.51 5.68
CA GLY A 10 7.54 13.53 5.22
C GLY A 10 8.20 12.26 4.67
N ILE A 11 9.22 12.40 3.83
CA ILE A 11 9.96 11.26 3.26
C ILE A 11 10.68 10.46 4.36
N ARG A 12 11.28 11.13 5.35
CA ARG A 12 11.93 10.43 6.48
C ARG A 12 10.94 9.69 7.35
N ILE A 13 9.77 10.27 7.63
CA ILE A 13 8.71 9.63 8.39
C ILE A 13 8.16 8.43 7.63
N LEU A 14 7.87 8.57 6.34
CA LEU A 14 7.40 7.47 5.50
C LEU A 14 8.44 6.35 5.40
N GLY A 15 9.72 6.68 5.18
CA GLY A 15 10.80 5.69 5.13
C GLY A 15 11.03 5.00 6.48
N ALA A 16 10.83 5.69 7.59
CA ALA A 16 10.89 5.10 8.93
C ALA A 16 9.67 4.19 9.17
N LEU A 17 8.46 4.63 8.82
CA LEU A 17 7.24 3.85 8.95
C LEU A 17 7.30 2.54 8.15
N VAL A 18 7.81 2.59 6.91
CA VAL A 18 8.02 1.39 6.08
C VAL A 18 9.02 0.43 6.73
N ARG A 19 10.06 0.93 7.38
CA ARG A 19 11.03 0.11 8.14
C ARG A 19 10.50 -0.35 9.49
N LEU A 20 9.48 0.31 10.02
CA LEU A 20 8.87 0.06 11.32
C LEU A 20 7.59 -0.79 11.21
N LEU A 21 7.19 -1.21 10.01
CA LEU A 21 6.11 -2.17 9.85
C LEU A 21 6.57 -3.46 10.54
N SER A 22 6.06 -3.67 11.76
CA SER A 22 6.24 -4.94 12.45
C SER A 22 5.64 -6.05 11.58
N PRO A 23 6.08 -7.30 11.76
CA PRO A 23 5.48 -8.44 11.06
C PRO A 23 3.95 -8.48 11.18
N GLU A 24 3.39 -8.01 12.31
CA GLU A 24 1.94 -7.89 12.48
C GLU A 24 1.30 -6.81 11.62
N ILE A 25 1.88 -5.61 11.53
CA ILE A 25 1.31 -4.55 10.68
C ILE A 25 1.43 -4.94 9.21
N ARG A 26 2.54 -5.58 8.82
CA ARG A 26 2.70 -6.12 7.47
C ARG A 26 1.61 -7.12 7.14
N LYS A 27 1.35 -8.07 8.05
CA LYS A 27 0.28 -9.05 7.89
C LYS A 27 -1.10 -8.40 7.78
N VAL A 28 -1.40 -7.41 8.62
CA VAL A 28 -2.68 -6.67 8.54
C VAL A 28 -2.80 -5.92 7.22
N MET A 29 -1.71 -5.34 6.70
CA MET A 29 -1.72 -4.70 5.38
C MET A 29 -1.89 -5.70 4.24
N GLU A 30 -1.24 -6.86 4.32
CA GLU A 30 -1.43 -7.96 3.37
C GLU A 30 -2.90 -8.41 3.37
N ASP A 31 -3.47 -8.69 4.55
CA ASP A 31 -4.87 -9.11 4.70
C ASP A 31 -5.84 -8.05 4.13
N LEU A 32 -5.60 -6.75 4.39
CA LEU A 32 -6.40 -5.66 3.85
C LEU A 32 -6.27 -5.51 2.33
N MET A 33 -5.08 -5.73 1.78
CA MET A 33 -4.85 -5.69 0.33
C MET A 33 -5.54 -6.85 -0.38
N VAL A 34 -5.54 -8.04 0.23
CA VAL A 34 -6.28 -9.20 -0.28
C VAL A 34 -7.79 -8.92 -0.26
N GLU A 35 -8.32 -8.40 0.85
CA GLU A 35 -9.74 -8.06 0.93
C GLU A 35 -10.14 -6.99 -0.11
N TRP A 36 -9.27 -6.01 -0.35
CA TRP A 36 -9.52 -4.99 -1.38
C TRP A 36 -9.48 -5.59 -2.79
N TYR A 37 -8.55 -6.51 -3.05
CA TYR A 37 -8.48 -7.22 -4.33
C TYR A 37 -9.72 -8.06 -4.60
N GLU A 38 -10.18 -8.82 -3.62
CA GLU A 38 -11.42 -9.61 -3.74
C GLU A 38 -12.65 -8.73 -3.97
N LYS A 39 -12.69 -7.54 -3.38
CA LYS A 39 -13.77 -6.56 -3.63
C LYS A 39 -13.67 -5.92 -5.00
N ALA A 40 -12.46 -5.61 -5.47
CA ALA A 40 -12.24 -5.07 -6.82
C ALA A 40 -12.69 -6.06 -7.89
N LYS A 41 -12.41 -7.36 -7.72
CA LYS A 41 -12.87 -8.43 -8.62
C LYS A 41 -14.39 -8.58 -8.71
N GLN A 42 -15.13 -8.04 -7.74
CA GLN A 42 -16.59 -8.07 -7.73
C GLN A 42 -17.21 -6.86 -8.46
N THR A 43 -16.40 -5.88 -8.87
CA THR A 43 -16.88 -4.75 -9.67
C THR A 43 -16.72 -5.03 -11.17
N ASP A 44 -17.61 -4.49 -12.00
CA ASP A 44 -17.49 -4.59 -13.46
C ASP A 44 -16.39 -3.65 -14.04
N ASN A 45 -15.64 -2.94 -13.17
CA ASN A 45 -14.69 -1.92 -13.58
C ASN A 45 -13.25 -2.48 -13.63
N PRO A 46 -12.67 -2.69 -14.82
CA PRO A 46 -11.33 -3.25 -14.95
C PRO A 46 -10.22 -2.34 -14.40
N TRP A 47 -10.51 -1.07 -14.16
CA TRP A 47 -9.56 -0.14 -13.53
C TRP A 47 -9.39 -0.39 -12.03
N ASP A 48 -10.38 -0.98 -11.38
CA ASP A 48 -10.30 -1.26 -9.94
C ASP A 48 -9.27 -2.36 -9.67
N ASP A 49 -9.33 -3.45 -10.45
CA ASP A 49 -8.33 -4.53 -10.42
C ASP A 49 -6.91 -3.99 -10.64
N TYR A 50 -6.72 -3.19 -11.70
CA TYR A 50 -5.42 -2.59 -12.01
C TYR A 50 -4.91 -1.68 -10.91
N LEU A 51 -5.81 -0.89 -10.28
CA LEU A 51 -5.44 0.01 -9.20
C LEU A 51 -4.98 -0.79 -7.96
N VAL A 52 -5.67 -1.87 -7.61
CA VAL A 52 -5.29 -2.72 -6.48
C VAL A 52 -3.96 -3.41 -6.74
N GLU A 53 -3.75 -3.97 -7.95
CA GLU A 53 -2.48 -4.59 -8.34
C GLU A 53 -1.31 -3.60 -8.29
N LEU A 54 -1.51 -2.36 -8.77
CA LEU A 54 -0.51 -1.31 -8.70
C LEU A 54 -0.16 -0.96 -7.25
N VAL A 55 -1.16 -0.83 -6.37
CA VAL A 55 -0.93 -0.51 -4.96
C VAL A 55 -0.24 -1.68 -4.24
N ALA A 56 -0.60 -2.94 -4.54
CA ALA A 56 0.08 -4.11 -4.02
C ALA A 56 1.57 -4.13 -4.39
N GLN A 57 1.90 -3.87 -5.65
CA GLN A 57 3.29 -3.77 -6.11
C GLN A 57 4.06 -2.64 -5.42
N LEU A 58 3.45 -1.48 -5.23
CA LEU A 58 4.06 -0.35 -4.52
C LEU A 58 4.33 -0.66 -3.04
N LEU A 59 3.46 -1.46 -2.42
CA LEU A 59 3.59 -1.88 -1.02
C LEU A 59 4.44 -3.15 -0.86
N GLY A 60 4.82 -3.82 -1.96
CA GLY A 60 5.56 -5.08 -1.93
C GLY A 60 4.76 -6.22 -1.30
N VAL A 61 3.45 -6.22 -1.54
CA VAL A 61 2.50 -7.25 -1.10
C VAL A 61 2.23 -8.21 -2.26
N GLU A 62 2.27 -9.50 -1.99
CA GLU A 62 1.88 -10.53 -2.97
C GLU A 62 0.36 -10.77 -2.86
N LEU A 63 -0.37 -10.53 -3.94
CA LEU A 63 -1.80 -10.82 -4.03
C LEU A 63 -2.00 -12.29 -4.44
N PRO A 64 -3.07 -12.95 -3.95
CA PRO A 64 -3.45 -14.28 -4.41
C PRO A 64 -3.86 -14.25 -5.89
N GLU A 65 -3.44 -15.28 -6.64
CA GLU A 65 -3.81 -15.49 -8.05
C GLU A 65 -5.30 -15.77 -8.24
#